data_AF-A0A2T1HWJ6-F1
#
_entry.id   AF-A0A2T1HWJ6-F1
#
_cell.length_a   1.000
_cell.length_b   1.000
_cell.length_c   1.000
_cell.angle_alpha   90.00
_cell.angle_beta   90.00
_cell.angle_gamma   90.00
#
_symmetry.space_group_name_H-M   'P 1'
#
loop_
_entity.id
_entity.type
_entity.pdbx_description
1 polymer ?
#
loop_
_entity_poly.entity_id
_entity_poly.type
_entity_poly.pdbx_seq_one_letter_code
_entity_poly.pdbx_strand_id
1 'polypeptide(L)'
;MFEPMPGGCSCGAVRFELMREPMVVHCCHCRDCQIQTGGAFAINALVETEYIRCESGDIEVTSMPSPSGRGHEIHRCASCLTAVWSDYGRRPFLRFLRVSTLDDAHSIVPDVHIFTRSKVPWVALPNGVPVFDVYYDVERLWRPESLARRAAMLVEAGASQ
;
A
#
# COMPACT_ATOMS: atom_id res chain seq x y z
N MET A 1 -20.55 8.63 -0.63
CA MET A 1 -19.91 8.90 0.67
C MET A 1 -19.13 7.63 1.01
N PHE A 2 -17.84 7.75 1.30
CA PHE A 2 -17.02 6.60 1.66
C PHE A 2 -17.36 6.16 3.08
N GLU A 3 -17.55 4.86 3.28
CA GLU A 3 -17.78 4.28 4.60
C GLU A 3 -16.42 3.87 5.20
N PRO A 4 -16.09 4.29 6.44
CA PRO A 4 -14.85 3.89 7.08
C PRO A 4 -14.70 2.37 7.11
N MET A 5 -13.52 1.88 6.76
CA MET A 5 -13.25 0.45 6.67
C MET A 5 -12.37 0.00 7.85
N PRO A 6 -12.88 -0.85 8.75
CA PRO A 6 -12.08 -1.38 9.84
C PRO A 6 -11.05 -2.39 9.33
N GLY A 7 -9.94 -2.46 10.03
CA GLY A 7 -8.87 -3.42 9.78
C GLY A 7 -8.01 -3.66 11.00
N GLY A 8 -7.11 -4.63 10.91
CA GLY A 8 -6.20 -4.97 11.98
C GLY A 8 -5.20 -6.06 11.61
N CYS A 9 -4.31 -6.35 12.55
CA CYS A 9 -3.36 -7.44 12.41
C CYS A 9 -4.01 -8.80 12.69
N SER A 10 -3.27 -9.88 12.38
CA SER A 10 -3.74 -11.26 12.56
C SER A 10 -4.09 -11.63 14.01
N CYS A 11 -3.37 -11.08 15.00
CA CYS A 11 -3.67 -11.35 16.41
C CYS A 11 -4.71 -10.41 17.04
N GLY A 12 -5.20 -9.41 16.30
CA GLY A 12 -6.18 -8.44 16.78
C GLY A 12 -5.65 -7.35 17.72
N ALA A 13 -4.37 -7.38 18.12
CA ALA A 13 -3.81 -6.35 19.01
C ALA A 13 -3.81 -4.95 18.36
N VAL A 14 -3.42 -4.90 17.08
CA VAL A 14 -3.51 -3.68 16.27
C VAL A 14 -4.86 -3.63 15.58
N ARG A 15 -5.60 -2.54 15.81
CA ARG A 15 -6.85 -2.20 15.14
C ARG A 15 -6.78 -0.78 14.60
N PHE A 16 -7.31 -0.57 13.42
CA PHE A 16 -7.36 0.73 12.77
C PHE A 16 -8.61 0.87 11.89
N GLU A 17 -8.93 2.10 11.51
CA GLU A 17 -9.91 2.41 10.49
C GLU A 17 -9.27 3.17 9.33
N LEU A 18 -9.59 2.77 8.10
CA LEU A 18 -9.35 3.56 6.92
C LEU A 18 -10.53 4.52 6.74
N MET A 19 -10.27 5.82 6.80
CA MET A 19 -11.28 6.89 6.85
C MET A 19 -11.60 7.49 5.48
N ARG A 20 -10.84 7.15 4.44
CA ARG A 20 -11.03 7.66 3.07
C ARG A 20 -10.64 6.60 2.04
N GLU A 21 -11.24 6.67 0.85
CA GLU A 21 -10.88 5.78 -0.25
C GLU A 21 -9.41 5.92 -0.66
N PRO A 22 -8.75 4.80 -1.05
CA PRO A 22 -7.39 4.83 -1.58
C PRO A 22 -7.26 5.71 -2.82
N MET A 23 -6.10 6.37 -2.96
CA MET A 23 -5.77 7.09 -4.20
C MET A 23 -5.57 6.12 -5.38
N VAL A 24 -5.01 4.93 -5.08
CA VAL A 24 -4.80 3.83 -6.00
C VAL A 24 -4.52 2.54 -5.22
N VAL A 25 -4.89 1.39 -5.78
CA VAL A 25 -4.60 0.06 -5.24
C VAL A 25 -3.65 -0.69 -6.19
N HIS A 26 -2.44 -0.97 -5.72
CA HIS A 26 -1.42 -1.71 -6.45
C HIS A 26 -1.43 -3.19 -6.08
N CYS A 27 -1.51 -4.06 -7.08
CA CYS A 27 -1.06 -5.45 -6.95
C CYS A 27 0.41 -5.55 -7.42
N CYS A 28 1.33 -5.60 -6.46
CA CYS A 28 2.76 -5.58 -6.72
C CYS A 28 3.36 -6.99 -6.76
N HIS A 29 3.95 -7.33 -7.90
CA HIS A 29 4.54 -8.64 -8.17
C HIS A 29 6.06 -8.69 -7.97
N CYS A 30 6.68 -7.63 -7.40
CA CYS A 30 8.12 -7.62 -7.20
C CYS A 30 8.56 -8.68 -6.17
N ARG A 31 9.83 -9.11 -6.26
CA ARG A 31 10.37 -10.14 -5.37
C ARG A 31 10.32 -9.74 -3.90
N ASP A 32 10.52 -8.47 -3.56
CA ASP A 32 10.40 -7.98 -2.18
C ASP A 32 8.97 -8.17 -1.66
N CYS A 33 7.95 -7.83 -2.45
CA CYS A 33 6.56 -8.03 -2.06
C CYS A 33 6.20 -9.51 -1.88
N GLN A 34 6.75 -10.39 -2.72
CA GLN A 34 6.60 -11.84 -2.56
C GLN A 34 7.22 -12.33 -1.25
N ILE A 35 8.46 -11.93 -0.96
CA ILE A 35 9.16 -12.31 0.28
C ILE A 35 8.41 -11.79 1.51
N GLN A 36 7.98 -10.53 1.48
CA GLN A 36 7.29 -9.89 2.62
C GLN A 36 5.94 -10.52 2.95
N THR A 37 5.27 -11.14 1.97
CA THR A 37 3.96 -11.76 2.17
C THR A 37 4.02 -13.28 2.23
N GLY A 38 5.12 -13.89 1.81
CA GLY A 38 5.19 -15.32 1.51
C GLY A 38 4.31 -15.74 0.32
N GLY A 39 3.69 -14.79 -0.38
CA GLY A 39 2.73 -15.03 -1.46
C GLY A 39 3.25 -14.66 -2.85
N ALA A 40 2.34 -14.70 -3.83
CA ALA A 40 2.66 -14.36 -5.23
C ALA A 40 2.84 -12.84 -5.47
N PHE A 41 2.23 -12.01 -4.62
CA PHE A 41 2.22 -10.55 -4.72
C PHE A 41 1.77 -9.94 -3.39
N ALA A 42 1.94 -8.62 -3.26
CA ALA A 42 1.30 -7.84 -2.19
C ALA A 42 0.27 -6.88 -2.80
N ILE A 43 -0.89 -6.76 -2.17
CA ILE A 43 -1.89 -5.75 -2.51
C ILE A 43 -1.75 -4.59 -1.54
N ASN A 44 -1.41 -3.41 -2.06
CA ASN A 44 -1.19 -2.20 -1.28
C ASN A 44 -2.14 -1.09 -1.75
N ALA A 45 -2.91 -0.54 -0.82
CA ALA A 45 -3.68 0.68 -1.04
C ALA A 45 -2.82 1.89 -0.65
N LEU A 46 -2.65 2.83 -1.57
CA LEU A 46 -1.93 4.07 -1.29
C LEU A 46 -2.90 5.10 -0.71
N VAL A 47 -2.65 5.50 0.52
CA VAL A 47 -3.51 6.37 1.32
C VAL A 47 -2.68 7.43 2.04
N GLU A 48 -3.29 8.56 2.30
CA GLU A 48 -2.74 9.59 3.18
C GLU A 48 -2.70 9.05 4.62
N THR A 49 -1.58 9.27 5.31
CA THR A 49 -1.38 8.73 6.67
C THR A 49 -2.46 9.22 7.64
N GLU A 50 -2.94 10.46 7.47
CA GLU A 50 -3.99 11.04 8.32
C GLU A 50 -5.34 10.30 8.23
N TYR A 51 -5.58 9.56 7.14
CA TYR A 51 -6.81 8.78 6.96
C TYR A 51 -6.67 7.34 7.44
N ILE A 52 -5.56 6.97 8.09
CA ILE A 52 -5.46 5.74 8.87
C ILE A 52 -5.55 6.10 10.35
N ARG A 53 -6.70 5.83 10.96
CA ARG A 53 -6.90 6.05 12.39
C ARG A 53 -6.57 4.78 13.15
N CYS A 54 -5.40 4.74 13.79
CA CYS A 54 -5.03 3.62 14.66
C CYS A 54 -5.77 3.71 15.99
N GLU A 55 -6.53 2.68 16.33
CA GLU A 55 -7.40 2.65 17.52
C GLU A 55 -6.75 1.92 18.70
N SER A 56 -5.95 0.89 18.41
CA SER A 56 -5.21 0.13 19.43
C SER A 56 -3.98 -0.55 18.87
N GLY A 57 -3.11 -0.99 19.79
CA GLY A 57 -1.96 -1.85 19.51
C GLY A 57 -0.68 -1.12 19.16
N ASP A 58 0.44 -1.74 19.52
CA ASP A 58 1.76 -1.19 19.26
C ASP A 58 2.27 -1.61 17.87
N ILE A 59 2.88 -0.63 17.19
CA ILE A 59 3.51 -0.80 15.89
C ILE A 59 5.03 -0.69 16.04
N GLU A 60 5.73 -1.73 15.62
CA GLU A 60 7.18 -1.68 15.42
C GLU A 60 7.50 -1.35 13.96
N VAL A 61 8.63 -0.68 13.74
CA VAL A 61 9.08 -0.26 12.42
C VAL A 61 10.37 -1.00 12.08
N THR A 62 10.38 -1.70 10.95
CA THR A 62 11.58 -2.34 10.41
C THR A 62 12.01 -1.61 9.15
N SER A 63 13.26 -1.13 9.13
CA SER A 63 13.89 -0.58 7.94
C SER A 63 14.38 -1.71 7.03
N MET A 64 13.98 -1.66 5.77
CA MET A 64 14.43 -2.56 4.71
C MET A 64 15.24 -1.79 3.66
N PRO A 65 16.28 -2.41 3.07
CA PRO A 65 16.90 -1.85 1.88
C PRO A 65 15.88 -1.83 0.73
N SER A 66 16.01 -0.87 -0.18
CA SER A 66 15.27 -0.86 -1.43
C SER A 66 16.25 -0.66 -2.59
N PRO A 67 15.99 -1.23 -3.79
CA PRO A 67 16.85 -1.02 -4.95
C PRO A 67 17.04 0.46 -5.33
N SER A 68 16.12 1.33 -4.88
CA SER A 68 16.22 2.78 -5.09
C SER A 68 17.25 3.48 -4.19
N GLY A 69 17.86 2.78 -3.23
CA GLY A 69 18.79 3.34 -2.24
C GLY A 69 18.13 4.14 -1.11
N ARG A 70 16.86 4.55 -1.26
CA ARG A 70 16.12 5.33 -0.23
C ARG A 70 15.63 4.50 0.96
N GLY A 71 15.71 3.17 0.87
CA GLY A 71 15.13 2.27 1.85
C GLY A 71 13.59 2.21 1.77
N HIS A 72 13.01 1.44 2.68
CA HIS A 72 11.57 1.22 2.84
C HIS A 72 11.32 0.85 4.30
N GLU A 73 10.40 1.53 4.97
CA GLU A 73 10.00 1.19 6.33
C GLU A 73 8.71 0.36 6.31
N ILE A 74 8.71 -0.76 7.02
CA ILE A 74 7.54 -1.62 7.16
C ILE A 74 7.08 -1.55 8.60
N HIS A 75 5.81 -1.18 8.78
CA HIS A 75 5.14 -1.07 10.07
C HIS A 75 4.42 -2.40 10.36
N ARG A 76 4.80 -3.03 11.46
CA ARG A 76 4.26 -4.33 11.88
C ARG A 76 3.63 -4.23 13.26
N CYS A 77 2.62 -5.05 13.50
CA CYS A 77 2.16 -5.29 14.86
C CYS A 77 3.33 -5.86 15.69
N ALA A 78 3.64 -5.22 16.83
CA ALA A 78 4.72 -5.65 17.72
C ALA A 78 4.50 -7.06 18.33
N SER A 79 3.26 -7.56 18.35
CA SER A 79 2.93 -8.86 18.94
C SER A 79 2.98 -10.02 17.94
N CYS A 80 2.51 -9.83 16.71
CA CYS A 80 2.40 -10.92 15.71
C CYS A 80 3.18 -10.68 14.43
N LEU A 81 3.88 -9.55 14.32
CA LEU A 81 4.72 -9.17 13.17
C LEU A 81 3.96 -9.06 11.84
N THR A 82 2.62 -9.07 11.85
CA THR A 82 1.82 -8.78 10.66
C THR A 82 2.14 -7.36 10.18
N ALA A 83 2.61 -7.22 8.96
CA ALA A 83 2.79 -5.93 8.32
C ALA A 83 1.42 -5.32 8.02
N VAL A 84 1.17 -4.11 8.54
CA VAL A 84 -0.10 -3.39 8.34
C VAL A 84 0.04 -2.32 7.26
N TRP A 85 1.17 -1.61 7.21
CA TRP A 85 1.46 -0.66 6.14
C TRP A 85 2.95 -0.43 5.97
N SER A 86 3.28 0.28 4.90
CA SER A 86 4.64 0.51 4.43
C SER A 86 4.85 1.98 4.06
N ASP A 87 6.04 2.51 4.31
CA ASP A 87 6.50 3.83 3.87
C ASP A 87 7.67 3.66 2.89
N TYR A 88 7.43 3.99 1.62
CA TYR A 88 8.46 3.95 0.60
C TYR A 88 9.05 5.34 0.36
N GLY A 89 10.37 5.45 0.53
CA GLY A 89 11.10 6.67 0.23
C GLY A 89 11.01 7.75 1.30
N ARG A 90 10.70 7.36 2.55
CA ARG A 90 10.64 8.26 3.73
C ARG A 90 9.63 9.38 3.53
N ARG A 91 8.42 9.02 3.11
CA ARG A 91 7.29 9.91 2.89
C ARG A 91 6.27 9.65 4.01
N PRO A 92 6.48 10.22 5.22
CA PRO A 92 5.66 9.92 6.40
C PRO A 92 4.17 10.28 6.22
N PHE A 93 3.86 11.13 5.24
CA PHE A 93 2.52 11.56 4.87
C PHE A 93 1.76 10.52 4.02
N LEU A 94 2.43 9.52 3.45
CA LEU A 94 1.80 8.44 2.68
C LEU A 94 2.04 7.08 3.33
N ARG A 95 1.02 6.22 3.25
CA ARG A 95 1.10 4.81 3.62
C ARG A 95 0.63 3.93 2.49
N PHE A 96 1.37 2.85 2.31
CA PHE A 96 0.98 1.71 1.49
C PHE A 96 0.34 0.69 2.43
N LEU A 97 -0.96 0.84 2.66
CA LEU A 97 -1.76 -0.01 3.52
C LEU A 97 -1.88 -1.40 2.92
N ARG A 98 -1.62 -2.45 3.69
CA ARG A 98 -1.84 -3.84 3.27
C ARG A 98 -3.33 -4.10 3.22
N VAL A 99 -3.88 -4.20 2.01
CA VAL A 99 -5.33 -4.41 1.80
C VAL A 99 -5.82 -5.65 2.53
N SER A 100 -5.00 -6.71 2.58
CA SER A 100 -5.30 -7.95 3.29
C SER A 100 -5.44 -7.81 4.82
N THR A 101 -5.15 -6.65 5.39
CA THR A 101 -5.37 -6.35 6.82
C THR A 101 -6.68 -5.61 7.08
N LEU A 102 -7.45 -5.27 6.05
CA LEU A 102 -8.84 -4.81 6.22
C LEU A 102 -9.76 -6.00 6.52
N ASP A 103 -10.79 -5.78 7.33
CA ASP A 103 -11.72 -6.86 7.71
C ASP A 103 -12.54 -7.34 6.50
N ASP A 104 -12.96 -6.43 5.62
CA ASP A 104 -13.56 -6.73 4.31
C ASP A 104 -12.57 -6.44 3.17
N ALA A 105 -11.42 -7.11 3.19
CA ALA A 105 -10.36 -6.93 2.18
C ALA A 105 -10.82 -7.23 0.74
N HIS A 106 -11.82 -8.08 0.56
CA HIS A 106 -12.28 -8.52 -0.77
C HIS A 106 -13.13 -7.47 -1.49
N SER A 107 -13.64 -6.46 -0.77
CA SER A 107 -14.29 -5.29 -1.36
C SER A 107 -13.33 -4.38 -2.13
N ILE A 108 -12.01 -4.50 -1.88
CA ILE A 108 -10.97 -3.69 -2.52
C ILE A 108 -10.26 -4.50 -3.60
N VAL A 109 -10.42 -4.07 -4.85
CA VAL A 109 -9.76 -4.68 -6.01
C VAL A 109 -8.57 -3.83 -6.48
N PRO A 110 -7.51 -4.44 -7.03
CA PRO A 110 -6.39 -3.69 -7.60
C PRO A 110 -6.82 -2.84 -8.80
N ASP A 111 -6.41 -1.57 -8.83
CA ASP A 111 -6.53 -0.72 -10.01
C ASP A 111 -5.45 -1.06 -11.06
N VAL A 112 -4.34 -1.70 -10.64
CA VAL A 112 -3.18 -1.96 -11.50
C VAL A 112 -2.29 -3.07 -10.97
N HIS A 113 -1.71 -3.84 -11.90
CA HIS A 113 -0.61 -4.77 -11.63
C HIS A 113 0.73 -4.15 -12.01
N ILE A 114 1.67 -4.14 -11.08
CA ILE A 114 3.00 -3.55 -11.27
C ILE A 114 4.12 -4.55 -11.01
N PHE A 115 5.28 -4.29 -11.62
CA PHE A 115 6.46 -5.14 -11.55
C PHE A 115 6.22 -6.58 -12.05
N THR A 116 5.39 -6.75 -13.07
CA THR A 116 5.01 -8.08 -13.60
C THR A 116 6.14 -8.85 -14.24
N ARG A 117 7.27 -8.22 -14.53
CA ARG A 117 8.51 -8.91 -14.91
C ARG A 117 8.97 -9.97 -13.90
N SER A 118 8.57 -9.83 -12.63
CA SER A 118 8.89 -10.76 -11.54
C SER A 118 7.71 -11.64 -11.11
N LYS A 119 6.55 -11.51 -11.77
CA LYS A 119 5.34 -12.27 -11.47
C LYS A 119 5.60 -13.77 -11.59
N VAL A 120 5.07 -14.55 -10.66
CA VAL A 120 5.12 -16.02 -10.74
C VAL A 120 4.34 -16.52 -11.98
N PRO A 121 4.88 -17.45 -12.78
CA PRO A 121 4.29 -17.79 -14.09
C PRO A 121 2.82 -18.26 -14.02
N TRP A 122 2.45 -19.01 -12.99
CA TRP A 122 1.14 -19.65 -12.85
C TRP A 122 -0.02 -18.72 -12.46
N VAL A 123 0.25 -17.49 -12.01
CA VAL A 123 -0.83 -16.53 -11.69
C VAL A 123 -1.47 -16.03 -12.99
N ALA A 124 -2.79 -16.10 -13.14
CA ALA A 124 -3.47 -15.38 -14.22
C ALA A 124 -3.77 -13.95 -13.76
N LEU A 125 -3.64 -12.96 -14.65
CA LEU A 125 -4.04 -11.58 -14.37
C LEU A 125 -5.44 -11.32 -14.97
N PRO A 126 -6.31 -10.57 -14.26
CA PRO A 126 -7.62 -10.22 -14.76
C PRO A 126 -7.53 -9.37 -16.04
N ASN A 127 -8.44 -9.61 -16.98
CA ASN A 127 -8.56 -8.79 -18.18
C ASN A 127 -9.07 -7.39 -17.82
N GLY A 128 -8.58 -6.37 -18.54
CA GLY A 128 -9.04 -4.99 -18.38
C GLY A 128 -8.42 -4.22 -17.22
N VAL A 129 -7.59 -4.85 -16.37
CA VAL A 129 -6.79 -4.16 -15.37
C VAL A 129 -5.41 -3.84 -15.96
N PRO A 130 -4.94 -2.58 -15.92
CA PRO A 130 -3.63 -2.20 -16.42
C PRO A 130 -2.50 -3.03 -15.82
N VAL A 131 -1.54 -3.43 -16.66
CA VAL A 131 -0.40 -4.28 -16.31
C VAL A 131 0.89 -3.64 -16.77
N PHE A 132 1.87 -3.54 -15.87
CA PHE A 132 3.18 -2.96 -16.16
C PHE A 132 4.32 -3.82 -15.62
N ASP A 133 5.32 -4.05 -16.47
CA ASP A 133 6.54 -4.78 -16.11
C ASP A 133 7.39 -4.08 -15.05
N VAL A 134 7.21 -2.76 -14.90
CA VAL A 134 7.89 -1.88 -13.93
C VAL A 134 6.89 -0.89 -13.32
N TYR A 135 7.37 0.10 -12.57
CA TYR A 135 6.52 1.18 -12.09
C TYR A 135 6.05 2.05 -13.26
N TYR A 136 4.81 2.53 -13.22
CA TYR A 136 4.18 3.28 -14.31
C TYR A 136 4.26 4.79 -14.10
N ASP A 137 3.91 5.53 -15.15
CA ASP A 137 3.72 6.98 -15.11
C ASP A 137 2.39 7.32 -14.42
N VAL A 138 2.48 7.89 -13.22
CA VAL A 138 1.34 8.19 -12.34
C VAL A 138 0.32 9.09 -13.03
N GLU A 139 0.76 10.07 -13.82
CA GLU A 139 -0.12 11.04 -14.48
C GLU A 139 -1.02 10.40 -15.55
N ARG A 140 -0.61 9.25 -16.10
CA ARG A 140 -1.37 8.56 -17.14
C ARG A 140 -2.50 7.68 -16.61
N LEU A 141 -2.36 7.21 -15.37
CA LEU A 141 -3.24 6.16 -14.83
C LEU A 141 -4.17 6.67 -13.74
N TRP A 142 -3.70 7.57 -12.89
CA TRP A 142 -4.46 7.97 -11.72
C TRP A 142 -5.65 8.86 -12.10
N ARG A 143 -6.72 8.73 -11.32
CA ARG A 143 -7.91 9.56 -11.46
C ARG A 143 -7.54 11.02 -11.15
N PRO A 144 -8.17 12.02 -11.81
CA PRO A 144 -7.87 13.44 -11.56
C PRO A 144 -7.94 13.84 -10.09
N GLU A 145 -8.90 13.29 -9.33
CA GLU A 145 -9.01 13.54 -7.89
C GLU A 145 -7.81 13.00 -7.10
N SER A 146 -7.37 11.77 -7.38
CA SER A 146 -6.17 11.18 -6.76
C SER A 146 -4.90 11.98 -7.10
N LEU A 147 -4.80 12.49 -8.32
CA LEU A 147 -3.69 13.37 -8.73
C LEU A 147 -3.70 14.69 -7.96
N ALA A 148 -4.88 15.32 -7.81
CA ALA A 148 -5.03 16.55 -7.03
C ALA A 148 -4.67 16.33 -5.55
N ARG A 149 -5.14 15.24 -4.94
CA ARG A 149 -4.78 14.84 -3.56
C ARG A 149 -3.27 14.68 -3.43
N ARG A 150 -2.64 13.91 -4.32
CA ARG A 150 -1.18 13.72 -4.33
C ARG A 150 -0.42 15.04 -4.48
N ALA A 151 -0.88 15.93 -5.36
CA ALA A 151 -0.24 17.22 -5.60
C ALA A 151 -0.30 18.11 -4.34
N ALA A 152 -1.46 18.19 -3.68
CA ALA A 152 -1.63 18.95 -2.43
C ALA A 152 -0.65 18.47 -1.35
N MET A 153 -0.50 17.15 -1.18
CA MET A 153 0.42 16.59 -0.19
C MET A 153 1.89 16.87 -0.50
N LEU A 154 2.30 16.83 -1.76
CA LEU A 154 3.68 17.13 -2.14
C LEU A 154 4.05 18.59 -1.82
N VAL A 155 3.09 19.51 -2.02
CA VAL A 155 3.23 20.92 -1.63
C VAL A 155 3.37 21.05 -0.11
N GLU A 156 2.51 20.41 0.68
CA GLU A 156 2.56 20.44 2.14
C GLU A 156 3.85 19.81 2.71
N ALA A 157 4.34 18.75 2.08
CA ALA A 157 5.57 18.07 2.48
C ALA A 157 6.86 18.83 2.10
N GLY A 158 6.76 19.99 1.43
CA GLY A 158 7.92 20.73 0.92
C GLY A 158 8.74 19.94 -0.10
N ALA A 159 8.15 18.89 -0.69
CA ALA A 159 8.80 18.01 -1.64
C ALA A 159 8.56 18.53 -3.07
N SER A 160 9.53 19.27 -3.60
CA SER A 160 9.59 19.56 -5.04
C SER A 160 9.63 18.25 -5.84
N GLN A 161 8.90 18.23 -6.96
CA GLN A 161 8.63 17.07 -7.83
C GLN A 161 9.84 16.17 -8.12
#